data_AF-A0AAU3ZMH1-F1
#
_entry.id   AF-A0AAU3ZMH1-F1
#
_cell.length_a   1.000
_cell.length_b   1.000
_cell.length_c   1.000
_cell.angle_alpha   90.00
_cell.angle_beta   90.00
_cell.angle_gamma   90.00
#
_symmetry.space_group_name_H-M   'P 1'
#
loop_
_entity.id
_entity.type
_entity.pdbx_description
1 polymer ?
#
loop_
_entity_poly.entity_id
_entity_poly.type
_entity_poly.pdbx_seq_one_letter_code
_entity_poly.pdbx_strand_id
1 'polypeptide(L)'
;MNDISRRRLLGTAGAVGAGGLVVGAAGGAAAHAAAESAPATALTTVGSTEVAFHSPGKTSGSTRSAHQAGIITPAQSTGYLIAFDLAAGAGRTQAAALLRRWSASTQRMMAGEPTADDTGIALDAGPSSLTVTFGFGRSFFGRTGLTVQRPTQLDPLPDFSSDHLDARRSNGDLWVQIGADDPLVAFHALRALQNEAGSAARVRWQMNGFNRSPGATAKPMTTRNLMGQIDGTGNPKPSDSDFDRRIFVPAAGGKGAGAQPEWMAGGSYAVVRRIRMLLDDWEKLPLGKQEQVIGRRKKDGAPLTGGTETTAMNLTKVGPDGKFVIPDNAHARISAPEQNGGAALLRRTFSYHDGIGQDGTPDAGLLFVCWQADPAQGFVPVQRKLDRGDALSTFIRHEASGLFAVPGAAGPGEYVGQRLLEGH
;
A
#
# COMPACT_ATOMS: atom_id res chain seq x y z
N MET A 1 12.76 -24.41 36.90
CA MET A 1 12.89 -25.88 36.97
C MET A 1 12.15 -26.43 35.76
N ASN A 2 12.69 -26.27 34.55
CA ASN A 2 13.63 -27.13 33.85
C ASN A 2 13.20 -28.60 33.72
N ASP A 3 12.77 -28.91 32.49
CA ASP A 3 12.97 -30.12 31.68
C ASP A 3 12.65 -31.52 32.22
N ILE A 4 12.04 -32.32 31.34
CA ILE A 4 12.38 -33.71 30.92
C ILE A 4 11.17 -34.19 30.09
N SER A 5 11.20 -34.14 28.76
CA SER A 5 11.92 -34.98 27.78
C SER A 5 11.17 -36.24 27.35
N ARG A 6 10.98 -36.30 26.04
CA ARG A 6 10.40 -37.32 25.18
C ARG A 6 11.16 -38.65 25.30
N ARG A 7 10.89 -39.46 26.33
CA ARG A 7 11.38 -40.85 26.37
C ARG A 7 10.65 -41.73 27.39
N ARG A 8 9.32 -41.83 27.33
CA ARG A 8 8.61 -42.85 28.14
C ARG A 8 7.22 -43.29 27.66
N LEU A 9 6.94 -43.17 26.37
CA LEU A 9 5.70 -43.67 25.78
C LEU A 9 5.95 -44.70 24.67
N LEU A 10 6.96 -45.54 24.89
CA LEU A 10 7.18 -46.79 24.17
C LEU A 10 7.44 -47.85 25.23
N GLY A 11 6.37 -48.41 25.78
CA GLY A 11 6.48 -49.37 26.86
C GLY A 11 5.16 -49.97 27.26
N THR A 12 4.40 -50.53 26.31
CA THR A 12 3.36 -51.56 26.55
C THR A 12 2.83 -52.10 25.21
N ALA A 13 3.57 -52.99 24.54
CA ALA A 13 2.97 -53.90 23.55
C ALA A 13 3.85 -55.14 23.32
N GLY A 14 3.57 -56.20 24.08
CA GLY A 14 4.06 -57.57 23.92
C GLY A 14 3.64 -58.36 25.18
N ALA A 15 2.95 -59.50 25.15
CA ALA A 15 2.55 -60.40 24.08
C ALA A 15 1.30 -61.22 24.52
N VAL A 16 0.38 -61.41 23.57
CA VAL A 16 -0.45 -62.60 23.23
C VAL A 16 -1.18 -63.41 24.32
N GLY A 17 -2.52 -63.41 24.18
CA GLY A 17 -3.41 -64.50 24.61
C GLY A 17 -4.56 -64.66 23.61
N ALA A 18 -4.75 -65.86 23.07
CA ALA A 18 -5.76 -66.17 22.07
C ALA A 18 -7.19 -66.09 22.67
N GLY A 19 -8.03 -65.22 22.10
CA GLY A 19 -9.45 -65.08 22.45
C GLY A 19 -9.85 -63.63 22.76
N GLY A 20 -10.49 -62.95 21.81
CA GLY A 20 -11.08 -61.62 22.05
C GLY A 20 -10.90 -60.61 20.93
N LEU A 21 -11.28 -60.96 19.70
CA LEU A 21 -11.34 -60.04 18.57
C LEU A 21 -12.63 -59.19 18.65
N VAL A 22 -12.79 -58.31 19.65
CA VAL A 22 -13.94 -57.36 19.72
C VAL A 22 -13.59 -55.97 20.29
N VAL A 23 -12.50 -55.75 21.04
CA VAL A 23 -12.26 -54.43 21.71
C VAL A 23 -11.39 -53.46 20.90
N GLY A 24 -11.39 -53.57 19.56
CA GLY A 24 -10.63 -52.67 18.67
C GLY A 24 -11.43 -51.48 18.11
N ALA A 25 -12.75 -51.64 17.95
CA ALA A 25 -13.57 -50.64 17.28
C ALA A 25 -14.01 -49.49 18.20
N ALA A 26 -14.29 -49.77 19.48
CA ALA A 26 -14.75 -48.75 20.44
C ALA A 26 -13.64 -47.80 20.91
N GLY A 27 -12.39 -48.29 21.04
CA GLY A 27 -11.24 -47.47 21.42
C GLY A 27 -10.76 -46.55 20.30
N GLY A 28 -10.87 -47.00 19.04
CA GLY A 28 -10.58 -46.18 17.86
C GLY A 28 -11.56 -45.03 17.68
N ALA A 29 -12.85 -45.26 17.90
CA ALA A 29 -13.87 -44.20 17.83
C ALA A 29 -13.72 -43.14 18.93
N ALA A 30 -13.40 -43.55 20.17
CA ALA A 30 -13.18 -42.60 21.27
C ALA A 30 -11.89 -41.77 21.10
N ALA A 31 -10.82 -42.37 20.55
CA ALA A 31 -9.59 -41.64 20.23
C ALA A 31 -9.76 -40.71 19.01
N HIS A 32 -10.61 -41.09 18.04
CA HIS A 32 -10.92 -40.24 16.88
C HIS A 32 -11.84 -39.07 17.25
N ALA A 33 -12.76 -39.27 18.22
CA ALA A 33 -13.60 -38.21 18.79
C ALA A 33 -12.84 -37.27 19.73
N ALA A 34 -11.85 -37.77 20.48
CA ALA A 34 -10.94 -36.90 21.27
C ALA A 34 -9.92 -36.16 20.38
N ALA A 35 -9.73 -36.62 19.14
CA ALA A 35 -9.01 -35.93 18.08
C ALA A 35 -9.94 -35.11 17.17
N GLU A 36 -11.21 -34.89 17.55
CA GLU A 36 -11.95 -33.72 17.07
C GLU A 36 -11.24 -32.49 17.59
N SER A 37 -10.36 -31.99 16.73
CA SER A 37 -9.60 -30.77 16.82
C SER A 37 -10.33 -29.73 17.67
N ALA A 38 -9.74 -29.35 18.81
CA ALA A 38 -10.16 -28.13 19.49
C ALA A 38 -10.33 -27.03 18.43
N PRO A 39 -11.45 -26.31 18.41
CA PRO A 39 -11.72 -25.34 17.36
C PRO A 39 -10.52 -24.39 17.25
N ALA A 40 -10.02 -24.22 16.03
CA ALA A 40 -8.89 -23.33 15.80
C ALA A 40 -9.22 -21.96 16.40
N THR A 41 -8.33 -21.44 17.26
CA THR A 41 -8.53 -20.12 17.85
C THR A 41 -8.50 -19.08 16.75
N ALA A 42 -9.64 -18.40 16.53
CA ALA A 42 -9.73 -17.35 15.53
C ALA A 42 -8.73 -16.21 15.84
N LEU A 43 -8.05 -15.70 14.81
CA LEU A 43 -7.26 -14.48 14.89
C LEU A 43 -8.19 -13.26 14.87
N THR A 44 -8.93 -13.06 15.97
CA THR A 44 -10.02 -12.08 16.06
C THR A 44 -9.57 -10.65 15.75
N THR A 45 -8.30 -10.31 16.00
CA THR A 45 -7.73 -8.98 15.71
C THR A 45 -7.71 -8.66 14.22
N VAL A 46 -7.55 -9.65 13.33
CA VAL A 46 -7.62 -9.43 11.88
C VAL A 46 -9.05 -9.11 11.47
N GLY A 47 -10.05 -9.77 12.04
CA GLY A 47 -11.45 -9.53 11.70
C GLY A 47 -11.99 -8.23 12.27
N SER A 48 -11.59 -7.83 13.49
CA SER A 48 -12.23 -6.74 14.23
C SER A 48 -11.62 -5.35 14.08
N THR A 49 -10.49 -5.21 13.38
CA THR A 49 -9.82 -3.91 13.24
C THR A 49 -10.61 -2.99 12.31
N GLU A 50 -11.27 -1.99 12.87
CA GLU A 50 -12.00 -0.96 12.14
C GLU A 50 -11.13 0.27 11.89
N VAL A 51 -11.26 0.90 10.71
CA VAL A 51 -10.64 2.18 10.39
C VAL A 51 -11.74 3.20 10.09
N ALA A 52 -11.73 4.33 10.79
CA ALA A 52 -12.73 5.37 10.59
C ALA A 52 -12.65 5.98 9.17
N PHE A 53 -13.80 6.09 8.50
CA PHE A 53 -13.92 6.77 7.21
C PHE A 53 -13.85 8.30 7.33
N HIS A 54 -14.54 8.86 8.32
CA HIS A 54 -14.62 10.30 8.55
C HIS A 54 -13.51 10.81 9.45
N SER A 55 -13.21 12.10 9.28
CA SER A 55 -12.50 12.87 10.29
C SER A 55 -13.31 12.92 11.59
N PRO A 56 -12.83 12.43 12.74
CA PRO A 56 -13.38 12.87 14.02
C PRO A 56 -13.18 14.39 14.08
N GLY A 57 -14.28 15.15 14.07
CA GLY A 57 -14.27 16.61 13.96
C GLY A 57 -13.45 17.32 15.04
N LYS A 58 -13.49 18.67 15.06
CA LYS A 58 -12.67 19.55 15.92
C LYS A 58 -12.65 19.24 17.43
N THR A 59 -13.51 18.36 17.92
CA THR A 59 -13.57 17.93 19.33
C THR A 59 -12.45 16.97 19.74
N SER A 60 -11.80 16.31 18.78
CA SER A 60 -10.60 15.52 19.03
C SER A 60 -9.37 16.38 18.74
N GLY A 61 -8.57 16.71 19.75
CA GLY A 61 -7.29 17.43 19.59
C GLY A 61 -6.22 16.70 18.77
N SER A 62 -6.62 15.75 17.93
CA SER A 62 -5.78 14.96 17.03
C SER A 62 -5.84 15.54 15.62
N THR A 63 -4.72 16.09 15.13
CA THR A 63 -4.56 16.54 13.74
C THR A 63 -4.61 15.40 12.73
N ARG A 64 -4.46 14.14 13.17
CA ARG A 64 -4.49 12.94 12.31
C ARG A 64 -5.83 12.70 11.60
N SER A 65 -6.90 13.40 12.01
CA SER A 65 -8.23 13.20 11.46
C SER A 65 -8.51 13.98 10.17
N ALA A 66 -7.66 14.91 9.74
CA ALA A 66 -7.95 15.72 8.56
C ALA A 66 -7.76 14.98 7.21
N HIS A 67 -7.23 13.76 7.24
CA HIS A 67 -6.74 13.04 6.06
C HIS A 67 -7.58 11.80 5.77
N GLN A 68 -7.78 11.47 4.49
CA GLN A 68 -8.41 10.19 4.13
C GLN A 68 -7.60 9.00 4.69
N ALA A 69 -8.32 7.95 5.06
CA ALA A 69 -7.71 6.66 5.40
C ALA A 69 -6.92 6.08 4.21
N GLY A 70 -5.97 5.19 4.49
CA GLY A 70 -5.12 4.55 3.46
C GLY A 70 -3.84 5.32 3.10
N ILE A 71 -3.60 6.49 3.73
CA ILE A 71 -2.35 7.25 3.60
C ILE A 71 -1.36 6.86 4.71
N ILE A 72 -1.73 7.14 5.97
CA ILE A 72 -0.94 6.82 7.18
C ILE A 72 -1.40 5.54 7.88
N THR A 73 -2.48 4.93 7.39
CA THR A 73 -2.94 3.62 7.84
C THR A 73 -1.80 2.60 7.65
N PRO A 74 -1.55 1.70 8.61
CA PRO A 74 -0.58 0.62 8.46
C PRO A 74 -0.73 -0.16 7.13
N ALA A 75 0.35 -0.79 6.69
CA ALA A 75 0.33 -1.62 5.50
C ALA A 75 -0.65 -2.78 5.68
N GLN A 76 -1.46 -3.04 4.65
CA GLN A 76 -2.50 -4.07 4.64
C GLN A 76 -2.07 -5.24 3.76
N SER A 77 -2.56 -6.45 4.07
CA SER A 77 -2.18 -7.68 3.36
C SER A 77 -2.61 -7.71 1.89
N THR A 78 -3.72 -7.07 1.55
CA THR A 78 -4.32 -7.06 0.20
C THR A 78 -4.58 -5.63 -0.26
N GLY A 79 -4.33 -5.35 -1.53
CA GLY A 79 -4.56 -4.04 -2.14
C GLY A 79 -5.12 -4.14 -3.55
N TYR A 80 -6.06 -3.26 -3.87
CA TYR A 80 -6.54 -3.02 -5.23
C TYR A 80 -6.37 -1.54 -5.57
N LEU A 81 -5.66 -1.27 -6.65
CA LEU A 81 -5.59 0.07 -7.25
C LEU A 81 -6.47 0.06 -8.50
N ILE A 82 -7.41 0.99 -8.60
CA ILE A 82 -8.31 1.07 -9.74
C ILE A 82 -8.47 2.52 -10.18
N ALA A 83 -8.39 2.76 -11.48
CA ALA A 83 -8.70 4.06 -12.06
C ALA A 83 -9.93 3.97 -12.97
N PHE A 84 -10.65 5.09 -13.05
CA PHE A 84 -11.83 5.23 -13.88
C PHE A 84 -11.69 6.44 -14.80
N ASP A 85 -12.25 6.33 -16.00
CA ASP A 85 -12.53 7.47 -16.86
C ASP A 85 -14.03 7.77 -16.78
N LEU A 86 -14.40 9.05 -16.69
CA LEU A 86 -15.80 9.46 -16.76
C LEU A 86 -16.38 9.04 -18.11
N ALA A 87 -17.63 8.57 -18.11
CA ALA A 87 -18.34 8.16 -19.33
C ALA A 87 -18.61 9.37 -20.25
N ALA A 88 -18.92 9.11 -21.52
CA ALA A 88 -19.34 10.17 -22.42
C ALA A 88 -20.62 10.84 -21.89
N GLY A 89 -20.66 12.17 -21.87
CA GLY A 89 -21.77 12.94 -21.29
C GLY A 89 -21.78 13.05 -19.76
N ALA A 90 -20.93 12.31 -19.04
CA ALA A 90 -20.76 12.47 -17.60
C ALA A 90 -19.81 13.65 -17.29
N GLY A 91 -20.30 14.61 -16.49
CA GLY A 91 -19.55 15.79 -16.04
C GLY A 91 -19.63 15.96 -14.53
N ARG A 92 -19.59 17.22 -14.05
CA ARG A 92 -19.55 17.57 -12.62
C ARG A 92 -20.70 16.95 -11.83
N THR A 93 -21.93 17.02 -12.33
CA THR A 93 -23.12 16.49 -11.65
C THR A 93 -23.06 14.98 -11.45
N GLN A 94 -22.68 14.22 -12.48
CA GLN A 94 -22.54 12.77 -12.40
C GLN A 94 -21.38 12.38 -11.47
N ALA A 95 -20.26 13.12 -11.51
CA ALA A 95 -19.13 12.90 -10.62
C ALA A 95 -19.51 13.16 -9.14
N ALA A 96 -20.23 14.25 -8.85
CA ALA A 96 -20.73 14.53 -7.50
C ALA A 96 -21.66 13.42 -6.98
N ALA A 97 -22.60 12.98 -7.82
CA ALA A 97 -23.49 11.88 -7.47
C ALA A 97 -22.74 10.56 -7.24
N LEU A 98 -21.72 10.26 -8.05
CA LEU A 98 -20.89 9.07 -7.91
C LEU A 98 -20.08 9.09 -6.61
N LEU A 99 -19.35 10.17 -6.34
CA LEU A 99 -18.53 10.29 -5.12
C LEU A 99 -19.38 10.26 -3.84
N ARG A 100 -20.62 10.76 -3.89
CA ARG A 100 -21.57 10.64 -2.79
C ARG A 100 -21.98 9.19 -2.53
N ARG A 101 -22.29 8.42 -3.58
CA ARG A 101 -22.60 6.97 -3.44
C ARG A 101 -21.40 6.20 -2.90
N TRP A 102 -20.24 6.38 -3.56
CA TRP A 102 -18.99 5.72 -3.14
C TRP A 102 -18.62 6.02 -1.69
N SER A 103 -18.78 7.27 -1.23
CA SER A 103 -18.48 7.63 0.16
C SER A 103 -19.43 6.94 1.14
N ALA A 104 -20.73 6.90 0.85
CA ALA A 104 -21.72 6.24 1.71
C ALA A 104 -21.48 4.72 1.80
N SER A 105 -21.22 4.06 0.68
CA SER A 105 -20.93 2.62 0.66
C SER A 105 -19.59 2.31 1.32
N THR A 106 -18.58 3.14 1.09
CA THR A 106 -17.28 3.02 1.76
C THR A 106 -17.41 3.14 3.26
N GLN A 107 -18.16 4.13 3.76
CA GLN A 107 -18.37 4.33 5.20
C GLN A 107 -18.93 3.06 5.85
N ARG A 108 -19.95 2.44 5.23
CA ARG A 108 -20.56 1.20 5.72
C ARG A 108 -19.58 0.03 5.68
N MET A 109 -18.94 -0.21 4.53
CA MET A 109 -18.01 -1.33 4.38
C MET A 109 -16.81 -1.22 5.33
N MET A 110 -16.28 0.00 5.55
CA MET A 110 -15.17 0.23 6.48
C MET A 110 -15.57 0.01 7.95
N ALA A 111 -16.86 0.04 8.27
CA ALA A 111 -17.43 -0.35 9.56
C ALA A 111 -17.85 -1.84 9.62
N GLY A 112 -17.57 -2.62 8.57
CA GLY A 112 -17.98 -4.02 8.48
C GLY A 112 -19.49 -4.19 8.28
N GLU A 113 -20.18 -3.13 7.85
CA GLU A 113 -21.61 -3.16 7.57
C GLU A 113 -21.88 -3.47 6.08
N PRO A 114 -22.93 -4.23 5.77
CA PRO A 114 -23.29 -4.53 4.39
C PRO A 114 -23.74 -3.28 3.64
N THR A 115 -23.57 -3.27 2.32
CA THR A 115 -24.12 -2.23 1.43
C THR A 115 -25.56 -2.55 1.02
N ALA A 116 -26.24 -1.63 0.31
CA ALA A 116 -27.64 -1.85 -0.09
C ALA A 116 -27.80 -3.01 -1.11
N ASP A 117 -26.84 -3.16 -2.02
CA ASP A 117 -26.82 -4.19 -3.07
C ASP A 117 -25.72 -5.24 -2.79
N ASP A 118 -25.55 -5.61 -1.51
CA ASP A 118 -24.48 -6.52 -1.08
C ASP A 118 -24.64 -7.91 -1.69
N THR A 119 -23.50 -8.50 -2.07
CA THR A 119 -23.45 -9.82 -2.73
C THR A 119 -23.19 -10.96 -1.74
N GLY A 120 -22.91 -10.64 -0.47
CA GLY A 120 -22.58 -11.61 0.57
C GLY A 120 -21.15 -12.15 0.52
N ILE A 121 -20.27 -11.59 -0.32
CA ILE A 121 -18.87 -12.03 -0.48
C ILE A 121 -18.09 -12.02 0.84
N ALA A 122 -18.37 -11.04 1.70
CA ALA A 122 -17.68 -10.83 2.97
C ALA A 122 -18.64 -10.88 4.18
N LEU A 123 -19.80 -11.55 4.04
CA LEU A 123 -20.92 -11.44 5.01
C LEU A 123 -20.54 -11.80 6.45
N ASP A 124 -19.68 -12.80 6.62
CA ASP A 124 -19.26 -13.31 7.93
C ASP A 124 -17.98 -12.63 8.46
N ALA A 125 -17.36 -11.78 7.65
CA ALA A 125 -16.13 -11.08 8.01
C ALA A 125 -16.44 -9.76 8.72
N GLY A 126 -15.56 -9.38 9.66
CA GLY A 126 -15.55 -8.01 10.17
C GLY A 126 -14.85 -7.04 9.21
N PRO A 127 -14.57 -5.80 9.63
CA PRO A 127 -14.03 -4.76 8.74
C PRO A 127 -12.63 -5.05 8.18
N SER A 128 -11.84 -5.90 8.83
CA SER A 128 -10.50 -6.31 8.38
C SER A 128 -9.58 -5.18 7.92
N SER A 129 -9.49 -4.13 8.74
CA SER A 129 -8.70 -2.93 8.49
C SER A 129 -9.05 -2.24 7.17
N LEU A 130 -10.23 -2.47 6.58
CA LEU A 130 -10.57 -1.94 5.25
C LEU A 130 -10.38 -0.42 5.20
N THR A 131 -9.71 0.03 4.15
CA THR A 131 -9.65 1.44 3.78
C THR A 131 -9.92 1.63 2.30
N VAL A 132 -10.60 2.72 1.97
CA VAL A 132 -10.79 3.18 0.59
C VAL A 132 -10.39 4.64 0.53
N THR A 133 -9.54 4.98 -0.45
CA THR A 133 -9.00 6.34 -0.66
C THR A 133 -9.34 6.80 -2.07
N PHE A 134 -9.85 8.02 -2.22
CA PHE A 134 -10.24 8.59 -3.52
C PHE A 134 -9.30 9.71 -3.96
N GLY A 135 -8.93 9.71 -5.24
CA GLY A 135 -8.14 10.77 -5.86
C GLY A 135 -8.66 11.18 -7.24
N PHE A 136 -8.32 12.41 -7.64
CA PHE A 136 -8.69 13.01 -8.92
C PHE A 136 -7.45 13.20 -9.79
N GLY A 137 -7.48 12.65 -11.00
CA GLY A 137 -6.41 12.84 -11.97
C GLY A 137 -6.54 14.15 -12.75
N ARG A 138 -5.48 14.52 -13.45
CA ARG A 138 -5.42 15.78 -14.22
C ARG A 138 -6.61 15.97 -15.18
N SER A 139 -7.01 14.91 -15.87
CA SER A 139 -8.06 14.95 -16.90
C SER A 139 -9.47 15.19 -16.32
N PHE A 140 -9.72 14.81 -15.07
CA PHE A 140 -11.00 15.01 -14.38
C PHE A 140 -11.49 16.46 -14.46
N PHE A 141 -10.59 17.41 -14.25
CA PHE A 141 -10.91 18.84 -14.20
C PHE A 141 -11.35 19.40 -15.55
N GLY A 142 -10.84 18.85 -16.65
CA GLY A 142 -11.34 19.18 -17.99
C GLY A 142 -12.73 18.59 -18.23
N ARG A 143 -12.91 17.32 -17.84
CA ARG A 143 -14.18 16.58 -18.01
C ARG A 143 -15.34 17.15 -17.20
N THR A 144 -15.05 17.80 -16.08
CA THR A 144 -16.05 18.37 -15.16
C THR A 144 -16.20 19.89 -15.27
N GLY A 145 -15.43 20.56 -16.15
CA GLY A 145 -15.45 22.02 -16.25
C GLY A 145 -14.81 22.75 -15.07
N LEU A 146 -14.01 22.04 -14.25
CA LEU A 146 -13.36 22.55 -13.04
C LEU A 146 -11.87 22.89 -13.27
N THR A 147 -11.48 23.28 -14.48
CA THR A 147 -10.05 23.49 -14.82
C THR A 147 -9.40 24.58 -13.94
N VAL A 148 -10.15 25.59 -13.51
CA VAL A 148 -9.67 26.64 -12.59
C VAL A 148 -9.34 26.08 -11.19
N GLN A 149 -9.99 25.00 -10.78
CA GLN A 149 -9.76 24.33 -9.49
C GLN A 149 -8.65 23.27 -9.55
N ARG A 150 -8.02 23.08 -10.71
CA ARG A 150 -6.96 22.09 -10.88
C ARG A 150 -5.67 22.57 -10.21
N PRO A 151 -5.12 21.85 -9.23
CA PRO A 151 -3.84 22.21 -8.65
C PRO A 151 -2.71 22.12 -9.68
N THR A 152 -1.74 23.01 -9.60
CA THR A 152 -0.54 22.99 -10.47
C THR A 152 0.31 21.75 -10.23
N GLN A 153 0.25 21.15 -9.04
CA GLN A 153 0.90 19.88 -8.69
C GLN A 153 0.38 18.68 -9.48
N LEU A 154 -0.74 18.81 -10.20
CA LEU A 154 -1.21 17.81 -11.17
C LEU A 154 -0.65 18.03 -12.57
N ASP A 155 0.33 18.91 -12.75
CA ASP A 155 1.08 18.95 -14.00
C ASP A 155 1.73 17.60 -14.30
N PRO A 156 1.81 17.20 -15.59
CA PRO A 156 2.29 15.87 -15.94
C PRO A 156 3.66 15.61 -15.33
N LEU A 157 3.85 14.39 -14.84
CA LEU A 157 5.18 13.94 -14.46
C LEU A 157 6.11 14.04 -15.69
N PRO A 158 7.41 14.32 -15.49
CA PRO A 158 8.36 14.33 -16.58
C PRO A 158 8.41 12.98 -17.30
N ASP A 159 8.67 13.01 -18.61
CA ASP A 159 9.03 11.81 -19.35
C ASP A 159 10.47 11.41 -18.98
N PHE A 160 10.60 10.48 -18.04
CA PHE A 160 11.90 9.95 -17.62
C PHE A 160 12.46 9.01 -18.70
N SER A 161 13.80 8.95 -18.83
CA SER A 161 14.40 8.16 -19.93
C SER A 161 14.30 6.64 -19.75
N SER A 162 14.03 6.16 -18.53
CA SER A 162 13.79 4.76 -18.18
C SER A 162 12.32 4.32 -18.27
N ASP A 163 11.42 5.20 -18.73
CA ASP A 163 9.99 4.91 -18.77
C ASP A 163 9.61 3.96 -19.92
N HIS A 164 8.83 2.93 -19.58
CA HIS A 164 8.22 1.97 -20.50
C HIS A 164 6.69 1.91 -20.29
N LEU A 165 6.05 3.07 -20.13
CA LEU A 165 4.67 3.18 -19.67
C LEU A 165 3.65 2.69 -20.71
N ASP A 166 2.78 1.75 -20.32
CA ASP A 166 1.53 1.48 -21.06
C ASP A 166 0.51 2.57 -20.75
N ALA A 167 0.21 3.40 -21.74
CA ALA A 167 -0.77 4.48 -21.62
C ALA A 167 -2.16 3.99 -21.21
N ARG A 168 -2.57 2.77 -21.60
CA ARG A 168 -3.89 2.18 -21.24
C ARG A 168 -3.96 1.82 -19.77
N ARG A 169 -2.81 1.54 -19.14
CA ARG A 169 -2.68 1.21 -17.72
C ARG A 169 -2.22 2.38 -16.86
N SER A 170 -2.18 3.58 -17.42
CA SER A 170 -1.65 4.80 -16.79
C SER A 170 -2.71 5.89 -16.71
N ASN A 171 -2.58 6.80 -15.75
CA ASN A 171 -3.46 7.96 -15.51
C ASN A 171 -4.92 7.57 -15.26
N GLY A 172 -5.87 8.47 -15.50
CA GLY A 172 -7.31 8.26 -15.28
C GLY A 172 -7.95 9.51 -14.71
N ASP A 173 -9.27 9.67 -14.90
CA ASP A 173 -10.02 10.79 -14.31
C ASP A 173 -10.14 10.62 -12.79
N LEU A 174 -10.49 9.43 -12.33
CA LEU A 174 -10.63 9.09 -10.92
C LEU A 174 -9.70 7.93 -10.57
N TRP A 175 -9.23 7.91 -9.33
CA TRP A 175 -8.46 6.81 -8.77
C TRP A 175 -8.99 6.41 -7.41
N VAL A 176 -9.04 5.12 -7.17
CA VAL A 176 -9.43 4.52 -5.89
C VAL A 176 -8.34 3.54 -5.47
N GLN A 177 -7.85 3.71 -4.24
CA GLN A 177 -7.03 2.73 -3.55
C GLN A 177 -7.90 2.01 -2.54
N ILE A 178 -7.92 0.69 -2.60
CA ILE A 178 -8.61 -0.18 -1.65
C ILE A 178 -7.54 -1.05 -1.00
N GLY A 179 -7.59 -1.21 0.30
CA GLY A 179 -6.79 -2.23 0.97
C GLY A 179 -7.48 -2.78 2.20
N ALA A 180 -7.21 -4.03 2.51
CA ALA A 180 -7.71 -4.72 3.70
C ALA A 180 -6.77 -5.87 4.08
N ASP A 181 -6.92 -6.40 5.29
CA ASP A 181 -6.16 -7.55 5.75
C ASP A 181 -6.80 -8.90 5.38
N ASP A 182 -8.00 -8.86 4.81
CA ASP A 182 -8.71 -10.01 4.22
C ASP A 182 -9.01 -9.78 2.73
N PRO A 183 -8.73 -10.75 1.84
CA PRO A 183 -8.92 -10.59 0.40
C PRO A 183 -10.38 -10.59 -0.05
N LEU A 184 -11.30 -11.25 0.68
CA LEU A 184 -12.73 -11.24 0.36
C LEU A 184 -13.34 -9.89 0.72
N VAL A 185 -12.98 -9.32 1.88
CA VAL A 185 -13.36 -7.95 2.29
C VAL A 185 -12.84 -6.93 1.27
N ALA A 186 -11.58 -7.04 0.84
CA ALA A 186 -11.02 -6.16 -0.17
C ALA A 186 -11.74 -6.30 -1.54
N PHE A 187 -12.04 -7.54 -1.95
CA PHE A 187 -12.71 -7.79 -3.25
C PHE A 187 -14.16 -7.34 -3.23
N HIS A 188 -14.87 -7.54 -2.12
CA HIS A 188 -16.21 -7.02 -1.90
C HIS A 188 -16.24 -5.50 -2.13
N ALA A 189 -15.34 -4.74 -1.49
CA ALA A 189 -15.24 -3.30 -1.68
C ALA A 189 -14.92 -2.90 -3.13
N LEU A 190 -13.99 -3.62 -3.78
CA LEU A 190 -13.68 -3.41 -5.20
C LEU A 190 -14.92 -3.56 -6.07
N ARG A 191 -15.66 -4.66 -5.88
CA ARG A 191 -16.84 -4.99 -6.70
C ARG A 191 -17.99 -4.01 -6.45
N ALA A 192 -18.24 -3.63 -5.19
CA ALA A 192 -19.26 -2.65 -4.84
C ALA A 192 -19.03 -1.31 -5.54
N LEU A 193 -17.82 -0.73 -5.39
CA LEU A 193 -17.50 0.57 -5.99
C LEU A 193 -17.47 0.49 -7.53
N GLN A 194 -16.98 -0.61 -8.10
CA GLN A 194 -16.98 -0.82 -9.55
C GLN A 194 -18.40 -0.93 -10.13
N ASN A 195 -19.33 -1.57 -9.42
CA ASN A 195 -20.74 -1.63 -9.83
C ASN A 195 -21.43 -0.26 -9.70
N GLU A 196 -21.18 0.46 -8.61
CA GLU A 196 -21.77 1.79 -8.35
C GLU A 196 -21.30 2.87 -9.33
N ALA A 197 -20.18 2.66 -10.02
CA ALA A 197 -19.75 3.49 -11.14
C ALA A 197 -20.84 3.59 -12.22
N GLY A 198 -21.58 2.49 -12.46
CA GLY A 198 -22.71 2.43 -13.37
C GLY A 198 -22.42 3.08 -14.74
N SER A 199 -23.30 3.96 -15.18
CA SER A 199 -23.13 4.72 -16.42
C SER A 199 -22.30 6.00 -16.26
N ALA A 200 -21.86 6.35 -15.05
CA ALA A 200 -21.13 7.59 -14.79
C ALA A 200 -19.64 7.48 -15.12
N ALA A 201 -19.03 6.30 -14.94
CA ALA A 201 -17.62 6.09 -15.18
C ALA A 201 -17.34 4.64 -15.62
N ARG A 202 -16.26 4.44 -16.36
CA ARG A 202 -15.77 3.12 -16.79
C ARG A 202 -14.41 2.84 -16.17
N VAL A 203 -14.14 1.58 -15.84
CA VAL A 203 -12.80 1.16 -15.42
C VAL A 203 -11.82 1.44 -16.54
N ARG A 204 -10.74 2.16 -16.22
CA ARG A 204 -9.62 2.42 -17.13
C ARG A 204 -8.57 1.34 -16.99
N TRP A 205 -8.17 1.07 -15.75
CA TRP A 205 -7.26 -0.02 -15.39
C TRP A 205 -7.49 -0.41 -13.94
N GLN A 206 -7.05 -1.61 -13.61
CA GLN A 206 -7.10 -2.18 -12.27
C GLN A 206 -5.83 -3.01 -12.04
N MET A 207 -5.26 -2.94 -10.84
CA MET A 207 -4.07 -3.67 -10.43
C MET A 207 -4.26 -4.27 -9.04
N ASN A 208 -3.87 -5.55 -8.91
CA ASN A 208 -3.91 -6.30 -7.66
C ASN A 208 -2.55 -6.25 -6.99
N GLY A 209 -2.52 -6.16 -5.66
CA GLY A 209 -1.29 -6.23 -4.90
C GLY A 209 -1.49 -6.88 -3.54
N PHE A 210 -0.37 -7.25 -2.94
CA PHE A 210 -0.33 -7.90 -1.64
C PHE A 210 0.89 -7.46 -0.83
N ASN A 211 0.80 -7.65 0.48
CA ASN A 211 1.90 -7.56 1.42
C ASN A 211 1.83 -8.74 2.40
N ARG A 212 2.78 -8.79 3.32
CA ARG A 212 2.76 -9.75 4.43
C ARG A 212 1.47 -9.62 5.24
N SER A 213 0.77 -10.73 5.48
CA SER A 213 -0.40 -10.78 6.35
C SER A 213 -0.07 -10.47 7.82
N PRO A 214 -0.98 -9.83 8.57
CA PRO A 214 -0.84 -9.71 10.02
C PRO A 214 -0.63 -11.08 10.69
N GLY A 215 0.21 -11.11 11.73
CA GLY A 215 0.52 -12.35 12.46
C GLY A 215 1.56 -13.27 11.80
N ALA A 216 1.98 -13.02 10.56
CA ALA A 216 2.97 -13.86 9.87
C ALA A 216 4.39 -13.80 10.46
N THR A 217 4.69 -12.80 11.31
CA THR A 217 5.97 -12.67 12.02
C THR A 217 5.75 -12.65 13.52
N ALA A 218 6.69 -13.22 14.29
CA ALA A 218 6.61 -13.30 15.76
C ALA A 218 6.52 -11.92 16.47
N LYS A 219 6.91 -10.85 15.77
CA LYS A 219 6.75 -9.45 16.20
C LYS A 219 6.47 -8.57 14.98
N PRO A 220 5.92 -7.35 15.16
CA PRO A 220 5.82 -6.37 14.08
C PRO A 220 7.21 -6.08 13.48
N MET A 221 7.29 -6.11 12.16
CA MET A 221 8.53 -5.87 11.40
C MET A 221 8.18 -5.13 10.12
N THR A 222 9.12 -4.31 9.63
CA THR A 222 9.05 -3.73 8.28
C THR A 222 8.84 -4.84 7.24
N THR A 223 8.05 -4.56 6.21
CA THR A 223 7.71 -5.57 5.19
C THR A 223 8.92 -5.92 4.32
N ARG A 224 8.78 -6.98 3.53
CA ARG A 224 9.71 -7.31 2.44
C ARG A 224 9.02 -7.17 1.10
N ASN A 225 9.78 -6.81 0.07
CA ASN A 225 9.35 -6.85 -1.34
C ASN A 225 9.78 -8.16 -2.03
N LEU A 226 9.40 -8.35 -3.30
CA LEU A 226 9.70 -9.58 -4.06
C LEU A 226 11.17 -9.74 -4.46
N MET A 227 11.97 -8.66 -4.45
CA MET A 227 13.43 -8.76 -4.52
C MET A 227 14.04 -9.28 -3.20
N GLY A 228 13.23 -9.50 -2.17
CA GLY A 228 13.62 -10.01 -0.86
C GLY A 228 14.24 -8.95 0.06
N GLN A 229 14.11 -7.67 -0.26
CA GLN A 229 14.67 -6.57 0.53
C GLN A 229 13.67 -6.14 1.61
N ILE A 230 14.16 -5.60 2.74
CA ILE A 230 13.30 -4.89 3.70
C ILE A 230 12.93 -3.53 3.10
N ASP A 231 11.64 -3.22 3.08
CA ASP A 231 11.10 -2.08 2.34
C ASP A 231 10.18 -1.23 3.24
N GLY A 232 10.60 0.02 3.50
CA GLY A 232 9.82 0.99 4.30
C GLY A 232 10.62 1.72 5.38
N THR A 233 11.84 1.26 5.71
CA THR A 233 12.68 1.79 6.80
C THR A 233 12.85 3.31 6.80
N GLY A 234 13.14 3.89 5.63
CA GLY A 234 13.45 5.32 5.47
C GLY A 234 12.23 6.22 5.26
N ASN A 235 11.01 5.73 5.49
CA ASN A 235 9.82 6.57 5.39
C ASN A 235 9.81 7.66 6.47
N PRO A 236 9.31 8.87 6.14
CA PRO A 236 8.92 9.85 7.16
C PRO A 236 7.93 9.23 8.14
N LYS A 237 8.05 9.57 9.41
CA LYS A 237 7.19 9.06 10.48
C LYS A 237 6.27 10.16 11.00
N PRO A 238 5.02 9.86 11.39
CA PRO A 238 4.14 10.85 12.02
C PRO A 238 4.71 11.53 13.26
N SER A 239 5.73 10.96 13.90
CA SER A 239 6.46 11.56 15.01
C SER A 239 7.47 12.63 14.60
N ASP A 240 7.81 12.73 13.32
CA ASP A 240 8.80 13.68 12.82
C ASP A 240 8.18 15.08 12.75
N SER A 241 8.92 16.10 13.19
CA SER A 241 8.39 17.46 13.35
C SER A 241 7.96 18.13 12.05
N ASP A 242 8.43 17.65 10.90
CA ASP A 242 8.07 18.16 9.59
C ASP A 242 7.28 17.16 8.72
N PHE A 243 6.76 16.08 9.32
CA PHE A 243 5.96 15.07 8.64
C PHE A 243 4.75 15.68 7.92
N ASP A 244 3.89 16.41 8.63
CA ASP A 244 2.67 16.96 8.05
C ASP A 244 2.98 17.91 6.89
N ARG A 245 4.03 18.73 7.01
CA ARG A 245 4.50 19.63 5.95
C ARG A 245 4.95 18.88 4.69
N ARG A 246 5.59 17.72 4.86
CA ARG A 246 6.10 16.90 3.74
C ARG A 246 4.98 16.14 3.04
N ILE A 247 3.97 15.68 3.79
CA ILE A 247 3.00 14.70 3.30
C ILE A 247 1.65 15.32 2.95
N PHE A 248 1.23 16.38 3.64
CA PHE A 248 -0.12 16.94 3.51
C PHE A 248 -0.14 18.40 3.07
N VAL A 249 -1.17 18.73 2.28
CA VAL A 249 -1.45 20.11 1.85
C VAL A 249 -1.99 20.90 3.06
N PRO A 250 -1.36 22.03 3.42
CA PRO A 250 -1.83 22.84 4.55
C PRO A 250 -3.18 23.48 4.24
N ALA A 251 -3.94 23.81 5.29
CA ALA A 251 -5.12 24.66 5.15
C ALA A 251 -4.73 26.08 4.68
N ALA A 252 -5.66 26.78 4.01
CA ALA A 252 -5.47 28.15 3.55
C ALA A 252 -5.00 29.08 4.70
N GLY A 253 -4.01 29.94 4.42
CA GLY A 253 -3.38 30.82 5.41
C GLY A 253 -2.30 30.17 6.28
N GLY A 254 -2.03 28.87 6.12
CA GLY A 254 -0.90 28.19 6.77
C GLY A 254 0.47 28.57 6.17
N LYS A 255 1.54 28.47 6.97
CA LYS A 255 2.92 28.64 6.46
C LYS A 255 3.20 27.59 5.38
N GLY A 256 3.51 28.03 4.16
CA GLY A 256 3.74 27.14 3.01
C GLY A 256 2.49 26.86 2.16
N ALA A 257 1.34 27.46 2.48
CA ALA A 257 0.20 27.51 1.57
C ALA A 257 0.58 28.37 0.35
N GLY A 258 1.13 27.74 -0.68
CA GLY A 258 1.18 28.34 -2.02
C GLY A 258 -0.23 28.59 -2.56
N ALA A 259 -0.37 28.91 -3.85
CA ALA A 259 -1.65 29.03 -4.54
C ALA A 259 -2.34 27.66 -4.73
N GLN A 260 -2.61 26.95 -3.63
CA GLN A 260 -3.31 25.68 -3.60
C GLN A 260 -4.81 25.93 -3.54
N PRO A 261 -5.63 25.22 -4.34
CA PRO A 261 -7.07 25.27 -4.20
C PRO A 261 -7.53 24.85 -2.79
N GLU A 262 -8.47 25.58 -2.20
CA GLU A 262 -8.92 25.33 -0.81
C GLU A 262 -9.45 23.91 -0.59
N TRP A 263 -10.05 23.30 -1.62
CA TRP A 263 -10.60 21.94 -1.56
C TRP A 263 -9.54 20.85 -1.29
N MET A 264 -8.25 21.15 -1.51
CA MET A 264 -7.14 20.24 -1.24
C MET A 264 -6.60 20.31 0.19
N ALA A 265 -7.11 21.21 1.04
CA ALA A 265 -6.68 21.31 2.44
C ALA A 265 -6.79 19.95 3.17
N GLY A 266 -5.72 19.54 3.86
CA GLY A 266 -5.62 18.23 4.51
C GLY A 266 -5.44 17.05 3.54
N GLY A 267 -5.39 17.30 2.24
CA GLY A 267 -5.14 16.32 1.20
C GLY A 267 -3.66 16.01 1.00
N SER A 268 -3.36 15.18 0.00
CA SER A 268 -2.02 14.80 -0.44
C SER A 268 -2.02 14.52 -1.93
N TYR A 269 -0.86 14.44 -2.55
CA TYR A 269 -0.71 13.97 -3.93
C TYR A 269 -0.17 12.55 -3.92
N ALA A 270 -0.85 11.65 -4.61
CA ALA A 270 -0.41 10.27 -4.79
C ALA A 270 0.26 10.10 -6.16
N VAL A 271 1.49 9.59 -6.17
CA VAL A 271 2.11 9.06 -7.39
C VAL A 271 2.04 7.55 -7.33
N VAL A 272 1.48 6.95 -8.37
CA VAL A 272 1.39 5.50 -8.57
C VAL A 272 2.32 5.11 -9.70
N ARG A 273 3.18 4.10 -9.46
CA ARG A 273 4.04 3.50 -10.48
C ARG A 273 3.94 1.99 -10.39
N ARG A 274 3.59 1.32 -11.49
CA ARG A 274 3.79 -0.12 -11.61
C ARG A 274 5.24 -0.34 -12.02
N ILE A 275 6.01 -0.94 -11.14
CA ILE A 275 7.44 -1.17 -11.34
C ILE A 275 7.66 -2.68 -11.41
N ARG A 276 7.88 -3.21 -12.61
CA ARG A 276 8.27 -4.61 -12.78
C ARG A 276 9.67 -4.82 -12.24
N MET A 277 9.86 -5.88 -11.48
CA MET A 277 11.18 -6.35 -11.03
C MET A 277 11.67 -7.38 -12.04
N LEU A 278 12.87 -7.17 -12.60
CA LEU A 278 13.51 -8.11 -13.51
C LEU A 278 14.17 -9.22 -12.68
N LEU A 279 13.34 -10.08 -12.09
CA LEU A 279 13.74 -11.08 -11.10
C LEU A 279 14.77 -12.06 -11.65
N ASP A 280 14.60 -12.52 -12.90
CA ASP A 280 15.53 -13.44 -13.55
C ASP A 280 16.96 -12.88 -13.65
N ASP A 281 17.13 -11.56 -13.73
CA ASP A 281 18.45 -10.93 -13.74
C ASP A 281 18.92 -10.56 -12.34
N TRP A 282 18.00 -10.13 -11.48
CA TRP A 282 18.29 -9.80 -10.08
C TRP A 282 18.81 -11.01 -9.31
N GLU A 283 18.20 -12.18 -9.48
CA GLU A 283 18.49 -13.40 -8.72
C GLU A 283 19.80 -14.07 -9.14
N LYS A 284 20.34 -13.75 -10.31
CA LYS A 284 21.69 -14.16 -10.75
C LYS A 284 22.80 -13.43 -9.98
N LEU A 285 22.50 -12.30 -9.34
CA LEU A 285 23.50 -11.54 -8.58
C LEU A 285 23.85 -12.25 -7.27
N PRO A 286 25.15 -12.35 -6.90
CA PRO A 286 25.54 -12.72 -5.56
C PRO A 286 24.93 -11.79 -4.51
N LEU A 287 24.63 -12.30 -3.32
CA LEU A 287 24.00 -11.51 -2.24
C LEU A 287 24.72 -10.18 -1.97
N GLY A 288 26.05 -10.19 -1.89
CA GLY A 288 26.83 -8.96 -1.66
C GLY A 288 26.65 -7.91 -2.76
N LYS A 289 26.39 -8.32 -4.01
CA LYS A 289 26.08 -7.40 -5.12
C LYS A 289 24.67 -6.85 -5.02
N GLN A 290 23.69 -7.67 -4.66
CA GLN A 290 22.34 -7.20 -4.36
C GLN A 290 22.34 -6.16 -3.23
N GLU A 291 23.09 -6.41 -2.16
CA GLU A 291 23.21 -5.48 -1.05
C GLU A 291 23.96 -4.19 -1.43
N GLN A 292 24.95 -4.25 -2.34
CA GLN A 292 25.61 -3.07 -2.91
C GLN A 292 24.67 -2.22 -3.76
N VAL A 293 23.80 -2.84 -4.58
CA VAL A 293 22.79 -2.11 -5.37
C VAL A 293 21.87 -1.28 -4.47
N ILE A 294 21.49 -1.83 -3.31
CA ILE A 294 20.58 -1.14 -2.39
C ILE A 294 21.31 -0.22 -1.41
N GLY A 295 22.50 -0.60 -0.94
CA GLY A 295 23.21 0.06 0.15
C GLY A 295 22.79 -0.42 1.55
N ARG A 296 21.99 -1.50 1.63
CA ARG A 296 21.51 -2.13 2.87
C ARG A 296 21.54 -3.66 2.77
N ARG A 297 21.69 -4.30 3.93
CA ARG A 297 21.69 -5.76 4.04
C ARG A 297 20.31 -6.35 3.85
N LYS A 298 20.18 -7.45 3.11
CA LYS A 298 18.88 -8.15 2.95
C LYS A 298 18.47 -8.85 4.24
N LYS A 299 19.42 -9.36 5.01
CA LYS A 299 19.15 -10.12 6.24
C LYS A 299 18.32 -9.31 7.25
N ASP A 300 18.73 -8.08 7.53
CA ASP A 300 18.25 -7.27 8.65
C ASP A 300 18.01 -5.79 8.32
N GLY A 301 18.18 -5.38 7.06
CA GLY A 301 17.86 -4.02 6.59
C GLY A 301 18.85 -2.96 7.04
N ALA A 302 19.87 -3.34 7.81
CA ALA A 302 20.89 -2.41 8.29
C ALA A 302 21.70 -1.83 7.12
N PRO A 303 22.20 -0.59 7.24
CA PRO A 303 23.10 -0.05 6.24
C PRO A 303 24.38 -0.87 6.17
N LEU A 304 25.03 -0.88 4.99
CA LEU A 304 26.30 -1.60 4.80
C LEU A 304 27.40 -1.14 5.77
N THR A 305 27.25 0.05 6.36
CA THR A 305 28.17 0.59 7.36
C THR A 305 28.05 -0.02 8.77
N GLY A 306 27.01 -0.82 9.05
CA GLY A 306 26.82 -1.53 10.32
C GLY A 306 25.52 -1.21 11.06
N GLY A 307 25.30 -1.87 12.20
CA GLY A 307 24.14 -1.64 13.08
C GLY A 307 22.90 -2.45 12.70
N THR A 308 21.73 -1.87 12.97
CA THR A 308 20.38 -2.41 12.73
C THR A 308 19.68 -1.66 11.60
N GLU A 309 18.48 -2.10 11.21
CA GLU A 309 17.62 -1.44 10.23
C GLU A 309 17.54 0.09 10.43
N THR A 310 17.34 0.54 11.67
CA THR A 310 17.14 1.95 12.05
C THR A 310 18.45 2.72 12.29
N THR A 311 19.60 2.07 12.14
CA THR A 311 20.89 2.77 12.23
C THR A 311 21.05 3.73 11.06
N ALA A 312 21.47 4.97 11.35
CA ALA A 312 21.72 5.97 10.32
C ALA A 312 22.82 5.52 9.35
N MET A 313 22.64 5.82 8.06
CA MET A 313 23.64 5.53 7.04
C MET A 313 24.84 6.46 7.20
N ASN A 314 26.05 5.92 7.30
CA ASN A 314 27.27 6.71 7.23
C ASN A 314 27.74 6.83 5.77
N LEU A 315 27.24 7.84 5.06
CA LEU A 315 27.48 8.03 3.62
C LEU A 315 28.92 8.44 3.26
N THR A 316 29.74 8.79 4.24
CA THR A 316 31.15 9.19 4.05
C THR A 316 32.14 8.08 4.41
N LYS A 317 31.68 6.97 4.97
CA LYS A 317 32.56 5.84 5.34
C LYS A 317 33.14 5.19 4.10
N VAL A 318 34.47 5.13 4.05
CA VAL A 318 35.24 4.43 3.02
C VAL A 318 35.78 3.09 3.55
N GLY A 319 35.88 2.12 2.65
CA GLY A 319 36.50 0.82 2.91
C GLY A 319 38.02 0.86 2.75
N PRO A 320 38.70 -0.27 3.02
CA PRO A 320 40.16 -0.40 2.85
C PRO A 320 40.64 -0.18 1.40
N ASP A 321 39.76 -0.33 0.42
CA ASP A 321 40.02 -0.11 -1.02
C ASP A 321 39.84 1.36 -1.43
N GLY A 322 39.58 2.27 -0.48
CA GLY A 322 39.36 3.69 -0.72
C GLY A 322 37.98 4.03 -1.31
N LYS A 323 37.10 3.06 -1.51
CA LYS A 323 35.75 3.27 -2.06
C LYS A 323 34.72 3.43 -0.94
N PHE A 324 33.59 4.09 -1.23
CA PHE A 324 32.51 4.17 -0.26
C PHE A 324 31.98 2.77 0.09
N VAL A 325 31.76 2.51 1.38
CA VAL A 325 31.15 1.26 1.85
C VAL A 325 29.70 1.14 1.35
N ILE A 326 28.98 2.25 1.30
CA ILE A 326 27.70 2.36 0.59
C ILE A 326 28.01 2.99 -0.77
N PRO A 327 27.89 2.25 -1.89
CA PRO A 327 28.21 2.77 -3.22
C PRO A 327 27.52 4.10 -3.51
N ASP A 328 28.17 4.94 -4.31
CA ASP A 328 27.68 6.27 -4.64
C ASP A 328 26.35 6.25 -5.41
N ASN A 329 26.15 5.21 -6.22
CA ASN A 329 24.93 4.89 -6.96
C ASN A 329 23.96 3.93 -6.23
N ALA A 330 24.19 3.63 -4.95
CA ALA A 330 23.31 2.74 -4.20
C ALA A 330 21.93 3.37 -3.98
N HIS A 331 20.85 2.61 -4.23
CA HIS A 331 19.48 3.09 -4.22
C HIS A 331 19.11 3.85 -2.94
N ALA A 332 19.39 3.29 -1.76
CA ALA A 332 19.05 3.92 -0.48
C ALA A 332 19.87 5.18 -0.18
N ARG A 333 21.05 5.35 -0.80
CA ARG A 333 21.86 6.58 -0.70
C ARG A 333 21.24 7.67 -1.54
N ILE A 334 21.06 7.42 -2.83
CA ILE A 334 20.65 8.46 -3.79
C ILE A 334 19.20 8.90 -3.62
N SER A 335 18.34 8.05 -3.05
CA SER A 335 16.94 8.36 -2.74
C SER A 335 16.76 9.06 -1.39
N ALA A 336 17.82 9.17 -0.58
CA ALA A 336 17.73 9.79 0.74
C ALA A 336 17.39 11.30 0.65
N PRO A 337 16.58 11.86 1.56
CA PRO A 337 16.24 13.28 1.54
C PRO A 337 17.47 14.21 1.55
N GLU A 338 18.53 13.84 2.28
CA GLU A 338 19.77 14.60 2.40
C GLU A 338 20.50 14.71 1.06
N GLN A 339 20.29 13.76 0.15
CA GLN A 339 20.82 13.80 -1.21
C GLN A 339 19.92 14.59 -2.16
N ASN A 340 18.67 14.87 -1.81
CA ASN A 340 17.66 15.46 -2.70
C ASN A 340 17.12 16.81 -2.21
N GLY A 341 17.96 17.61 -1.53
CA GLY A 341 17.56 18.95 -1.06
C GLY A 341 16.41 18.93 -0.06
N GLY A 342 16.26 17.84 0.69
CA GLY A 342 15.15 17.62 1.63
C GLY A 342 13.89 17.05 1.00
N ALA A 343 13.88 16.74 -0.31
CA ALA A 343 12.74 16.09 -0.93
C ALA A 343 12.43 14.76 -0.25
N ALA A 344 11.16 14.57 0.12
CA ALA A 344 10.72 13.44 0.90
C ALA A 344 9.33 13.00 0.45
N LEU A 345 9.09 11.70 0.52
CA LEU A 345 7.84 11.06 0.13
C LEU A 345 7.59 9.87 1.05
N LEU A 346 6.34 9.67 1.44
CA LEU A 346 5.92 8.49 2.21
C LEU A 346 5.58 7.37 1.24
N ARG A 347 6.36 6.27 1.26
CA ARG A 347 6.12 5.10 0.41
C ARG A 347 5.17 4.14 1.10
N ARG A 348 4.07 3.80 0.46
CA ARG A 348 3.08 2.82 0.95
C ARG A 348 2.70 1.89 -0.18
N THR A 349 3.49 0.85 -0.36
CA THR A 349 3.48 0.05 -1.58
C THR A 349 2.77 -1.30 -1.36
N PHE A 350 2.44 -1.95 -2.47
CA PHE A 350 2.09 -3.37 -2.49
C PHE A 350 3.05 -4.10 -3.43
N SER A 351 3.40 -5.35 -3.13
CA SER A 351 3.98 -6.24 -4.14
C SER A 351 2.88 -6.68 -5.11
N TYR A 352 3.24 -7.09 -6.32
CA TYR A 352 2.29 -7.74 -7.24
C TYR A 352 2.93 -8.94 -7.94
N HIS A 353 2.10 -9.90 -8.33
CA HIS A 353 2.44 -11.01 -9.21
C HIS A 353 1.20 -11.39 -10.01
N ASP A 354 1.26 -11.19 -11.33
CA ASP A 354 0.13 -11.38 -12.25
C ASP A 354 0.36 -12.58 -13.19
N GLY A 355 1.18 -13.54 -12.77
CA GLY A 355 1.56 -14.72 -13.55
C GLY A 355 2.87 -14.55 -14.32
N ILE A 356 2.97 -15.26 -15.46
CA ILE A 356 4.12 -15.23 -16.35
C ILE A 356 3.77 -14.35 -17.56
N GLY A 357 4.63 -13.37 -17.85
CA GLY A 357 4.49 -12.44 -18.96
C GLY A 357 4.70 -13.09 -20.32
N GLN A 358 4.41 -12.35 -21.38
CA GLN A 358 4.57 -12.83 -22.77
C GLN A 358 6.04 -13.14 -23.14
N ASP A 359 6.99 -12.52 -22.44
CA ASP A 359 8.43 -12.75 -22.61
C ASP A 359 8.93 -13.99 -21.83
N GLY A 360 8.03 -14.71 -21.15
CA GLY A 360 8.34 -15.90 -20.34
C GLY A 360 8.87 -15.59 -18.95
N THR A 361 9.01 -14.31 -18.58
CA THR A 361 9.48 -13.88 -17.26
C THR A 361 8.31 -13.62 -16.30
N PRO A 362 8.50 -13.67 -14.97
CA PRO A 362 7.45 -13.29 -14.04
C PRO A 362 6.96 -11.86 -14.27
N ASP A 363 5.66 -11.66 -14.45
CA ASP A 363 5.05 -10.33 -14.33
C ASP A 363 4.85 -10.04 -12.85
N ALA A 364 5.94 -9.67 -12.19
CA ALA A 364 6.01 -9.46 -10.76
C ALA A 364 6.82 -8.22 -10.41
N GLY A 365 6.46 -7.54 -9.34
CA GLY A 365 7.17 -6.36 -8.91
C GLY A 365 6.48 -5.59 -7.80
N LEU A 366 6.52 -4.26 -7.91
CA LEU A 366 6.02 -3.34 -6.91
C LEU A 366 4.97 -2.39 -7.51
N LEU A 367 3.78 -2.37 -6.91
CA LEU A 367 2.85 -1.26 -7.02
C LEU A 367 3.35 -0.17 -6.06
N PHE A 368 4.22 0.67 -6.58
CA PHE A 368 4.78 1.78 -5.84
C PHE A 368 3.72 2.88 -5.75
N VAL A 369 3.29 3.19 -4.53
CA VAL A 369 2.46 4.36 -4.24
C VAL A 369 3.21 5.23 -3.25
N CYS A 370 3.37 6.51 -3.57
CA CYS A 370 3.96 7.46 -2.65
C CYS A 370 3.13 8.73 -2.48
N TRP A 371 3.22 9.28 -1.28
CA TRP A 371 2.45 10.41 -0.79
C TRP A 371 3.35 11.59 -0.49
N GLN A 372 2.93 12.77 -0.92
CA GLN A 372 3.64 14.02 -0.69
C GLN A 372 2.70 15.23 -0.82
N ALA A 373 3.04 16.33 -0.15
CA ALA A 373 2.33 17.59 -0.27
C ALA A 373 2.58 18.28 -1.63
N ASP A 374 3.71 17.99 -2.28
CA ASP A 374 4.05 18.49 -3.61
C ASP A 374 4.97 17.48 -4.34
N PRO A 375 4.56 16.90 -5.49
CA PRO A 375 5.40 16.02 -6.30
C PRO A 375 6.75 16.63 -6.71
N ALA A 376 6.82 17.95 -6.90
CA ALA A 376 8.06 18.66 -7.23
C ALA A 376 9.05 18.74 -6.05
N GLN A 377 8.59 18.51 -4.82
CA GLN A 377 9.39 18.43 -3.59
C GLN A 377 9.44 17.00 -3.02
N GLY A 378 9.05 16.00 -3.81
CA GLY A 378 9.01 14.60 -3.41
C GLY A 378 9.44 13.70 -4.55
N PHE A 379 8.48 13.06 -5.21
CA PHE A 379 8.73 12.06 -6.25
C PHE A 379 9.59 12.57 -7.41
N VAL A 380 9.31 13.74 -7.98
CA VAL A 380 9.94 14.22 -9.22
C VAL A 380 11.46 14.38 -9.10
N PRO A 381 12.01 15.14 -8.12
CA PRO A 381 13.45 15.28 -8.01
C PRO A 381 14.16 13.96 -7.67
N VAL A 382 13.54 13.11 -6.84
CA VAL A 382 14.08 11.79 -6.49
C VAL A 382 14.16 10.91 -7.74
N GLN A 383 13.04 10.69 -8.44
CA GLN A 383 12.99 9.85 -9.63
C GLN A 383 13.93 10.37 -10.74
N ARG A 384 14.05 11.69 -10.91
CA ARG A 384 14.98 12.29 -11.89
C ARG A 384 16.43 11.89 -11.62
N LYS A 385 16.82 11.74 -10.35
CA LYS A 385 18.14 11.24 -9.97
C LYS A 385 18.24 9.73 -10.20
N LEU A 386 17.20 8.96 -9.87
CA LEU A 386 17.19 7.52 -10.04
C LEU A 386 17.29 7.09 -11.52
N ASP A 387 16.64 7.84 -12.41
CA ASP A 387 16.51 7.56 -13.85
C ASP A 387 17.83 7.19 -14.53
N ARG A 388 18.95 7.81 -14.11
CA ARG A 388 20.28 7.55 -14.69
C ARG A 388 21.36 7.25 -13.67
N GLY A 389 21.11 7.52 -12.38
CA GLY A 389 22.11 7.43 -11.33
C GLY A 389 21.98 6.22 -10.42
N ASP A 390 20.93 5.41 -10.58
CA ASP A 390 20.62 4.30 -9.68
C ASP A 390 21.14 2.96 -10.18
N ALA A 391 21.85 2.24 -9.31
CA ALA A 391 22.22 0.86 -9.56
C ALA A 391 21.01 -0.08 -9.70
N LEU A 392 19.87 0.26 -9.06
CA LEU A 392 18.66 -0.55 -9.11
C LEU A 392 17.92 -0.44 -10.45
N SER A 393 18.05 0.68 -11.18
CA SER A 393 17.34 0.94 -12.45
C SER A 393 17.57 -0.15 -13.50
N THR A 394 18.72 -0.83 -13.49
CA THR A 394 19.02 -1.97 -14.38
C THR A 394 18.14 -3.20 -14.11
N PHE A 395 17.56 -3.32 -12.91
CA PHE A 395 16.79 -4.49 -12.46
C PHE A 395 15.31 -4.21 -12.31
N ILE A 396 14.84 -3.04 -12.75
CA ILE A 396 13.44 -2.65 -12.68
C ILE A 396 12.98 -1.98 -13.98
N ARG A 397 11.68 -2.00 -14.24
CA ARG A 397 11.07 -1.28 -15.36
C ARG A 397 9.80 -0.59 -14.91
N HIS A 398 9.68 0.70 -15.17
CA HIS A 398 8.45 1.45 -14.94
C HIS A 398 7.48 1.23 -16.10
N GLU A 399 6.36 0.54 -15.85
CA GLU A 399 5.44 0.07 -16.90
C GLU A 399 4.05 0.71 -16.85
N ALA A 400 3.73 1.42 -15.78
CA ALA A 400 2.56 2.29 -15.71
C ALA A 400 2.75 3.41 -14.69
N SER A 401 2.02 4.51 -14.86
CA SER A 401 2.13 5.71 -14.03
C SER A 401 0.78 6.37 -13.80
N GLY A 402 0.61 7.01 -12.65
CA GLY A 402 -0.52 7.91 -12.38
C GLY A 402 -0.14 8.96 -11.34
N LEU A 403 -0.76 10.13 -11.44
CA LEU A 403 -0.63 11.22 -10.49
C LEU A 403 -2.03 11.74 -10.15
N PHE A 404 -2.39 11.70 -8.88
CA PHE A 404 -3.73 11.97 -8.40
C PHE A 404 -3.71 12.94 -7.20
N ALA A 405 -4.64 13.88 -7.19
CA ALA A 405 -4.89 14.79 -6.07
C ALA A 405 -5.91 14.13 -5.15
N VAL A 406 -5.51 13.84 -3.93
CA VAL A 406 -6.32 13.16 -2.92
C VAL A 406 -6.75 14.21 -1.89
N PRO A 407 -8.02 14.62 -1.82
CA PRO A 407 -8.46 15.65 -0.88
C PRO A 407 -8.37 15.17 0.57
N GLY A 408 -8.58 16.09 1.52
CA GLY A 408 -8.80 15.76 2.92
C GLY A 408 -10.00 14.83 3.13
N ALA A 409 -10.10 14.28 4.35
CA ALA A 409 -11.20 13.39 4.71
C ALA A 409 -12.55 14.12 4.67
N ALA A 410 -13.62 13.38 4.38
CA ALA A 410 -14.97 13.91 4.53
C ALA A 410 -15.33 14.10 6.01
N GLY A 411 -15.95 15.23 6.35
CA GLY A 411 -16.59 15.41 7.65
C GLY A 411 -17.85 14.55 7.81
N PRO A 412 -18.39 14.41 9.04
CA PRO A 412 -19.66 13.73 9.25
C PRO A 412 -20.78 14.34 8.39
N GLY A 413 -21.50 13.50 7.65
CA GLY A 413 -22.57 13.93 6.74
C GLY A 413 -22.09 14.51 5.40
N GLU A 414 -20.78 14.55 5.16
CA GLU A 414 -20.17 14.98 3.91
C GLU A 414 -19.66 13.78 3.10
N TYR A 415 -19.32 14.02 1.82
CA TYR A 415 -18.68 13.03 0.97
C TYR A 415 -17.31 13.51 0.48
N VAL A 416 -16.44 12.57 0.10
CA VAL A 416 -15.07 12.89 -0.33
C VAL A 416 -15.10 13.73 -1.61
N GLY A 417 -14.39 14.87 -1.60
CA GLY A 417 -14.37 15.81 -2.72
C GLY A 417 -15.58 16.76 -2.80
N GLN A 418 -16.47 16.78 -1.81
CA GLN A 418 -17.64 17.66 -1.81
C GLN A 418 -17.30 19.13 -2.03
N ARG A 419 -16.23 19.65 -1.39
CA ARG A 419 -15.81 21.05 -1.56
C ARG A 419 -15.44 21.38 -3.01
N LEU A 420 -14.77 20.47 -3.72
CA LEU A 420 -14.46 20.62 -5.15
C LEU A 420 -15.71 20.60 -6.03
N LEU A 421 -16.66 19.73 -5.69
CA LEU A 421 -17.80 19.41 -6.57
C LEU A 421 -19.03 20.28 -6.32
N GLU A 422 -19.14 20.94 -5.17
CA GLU A 422 -20.28 21.79 -4.80
C GLU A 422 -19.89 23.21 -4.39
N GLY A 423 -18.62 23.46 -4.02
CA GLY A 423 -18.18 24.73 -3.41
C GLY A 423 -17.92 25.89 -4.37
N HIS A 424 -18.39 25.82 -5.63
CA HIS A 424 -18.04 26.76 -6.71
C HIS A 424 -19.20 27.04 -7.65
#